data_AF-A0A2X0K4E1-F1
#
_entry.id   AF-A0A2X0K4E1-F1
#
_cell.length_a   1.000
_cell.length_b   1.000
_cell.length_c   1.000
_cell.angle_alpha   90.00
_cell.angle_beta   90.00
_cell.angle_gamma   90.00
#
_symmetry.space_group_name_H-M   'P 1'
#
loop_
_entity.id
_entity.type
_entity.pdbx_description
1 polymer ?
#
loop_
_entity_poly.entity_id
_entity_poly.type
_entity_poly.pdbx_seq_one_letter_code
_entity_poly.pdbx_strand_id
1 'polypeptide(L)'
;MPGWFPVFMGATFGLAMVAVGLSTLFDKSPGLSQAFGIAGIVMLVAHFAVYAELVRRWRRGGVVPLSETCSTRARRRKSGWFLLAAIVVGGAFYLAGSTGWGNISFGVIIGVETWYRLIGWTRPNE
;
A
#
# COMPACT_ATOMS: atom_id res chain seq x y z
N MET A 1 0.62 -18.97 -1.01
CA MET A 1 -0.12 -17.68 -1.07
C MET A 1 -0.64 -17.51 -2.49
N PRO A 2 -1.88 -17.07 -2.73
CA PRO A 2 -2.38 -16.89 -4.09
C PRO A 2 -1.54 -15.87 -4.88
N GLY A 3 -1.22 -16.15 -6.13
CA GLY A 3 -0.34 -15.27 -6.94
C GLY A 3 -0.87 -13.86 -7.18
N TRP A 4 -2.19 -13.67 -7.08
CA TRP A 4 -2.85 -12.36 -7.21
C TRP A 4 -2.71 -11.48 -5.96
N PHE A 5 -2.47 -12.09 -4.78
CA PHE A 5 -2.50 -11.37 -3.50
C PHE A 5 -1.45 -10.26 -3.38
N PRO A 6 -0.17 -10.47 -3.74
CA PRO A 6 0.85 -9.42 -3.72
C PRO A 6 0.47 -8.19 -4.55
N VAL A 7 -0.05 -8.43 -5.76
CA VAL A 7 -0.42 -7.38 -6.71
C VAL A 7 -1.65 -6.64 -6.19
N PHE A 8 -2.66 -7.37 -5.71
CA PHE A 8 -3.85 -6.79 -5.12
C PHE A 8 -3.51 -5.87 -3.95
N MET A 9 -2.70 -6.33 -2.98
CA MET A 9 -2.36 -5.54 -1.80
C MET A 9 -1.58 -4.27 -2.15
N GLY A 10 -0.55 -4.37 -2.99
CA GLY A 10 0.23 -3.20 -3.39
C GLY A 10 -0.57 -2.21 -4.23
N ALA A 11 -1.30 -2.70 -5.24
CA ALA A 11 -2.03 -1.85 -6.17
C ALA A 11 -3.24 -1.17 -5.52
N THR A 12 -4.02 -1.89 -4.72
CA THR A 12 -5.23 -1.31 -4.09
C THR A 12 -4.87 -0.23 -3.08
N PHE A 13 -3.82 -0.44 -2.26
CA PHE A 13 -3.34 0.59 -1.35
C PHE A 13 -2.82 1.82 -2.11
N GLY A 14 -1.97 1.61 -3.11
CA GLY A 14 -1.43 2.69 -3.93
C GLY A 14 -2.53 3.50 -4.63
N LEU A 15 -3.49 2.81 -5.28
CA LEU A 15 -4.63 3.45 -5.94
C LEU A 15 -5.52 4.21 -4.96
N ALA A 16 -5.76 3.69 -3.77
CA ALA A 16 -6.58 4.37 -2.78
C ALA A 16 -5.91 5.67 -2.29
N MET A 17 -4.60 5.63 -2.02
CA MET A 17 -3.83 6.83 -1.67
C MET A 17 -3.70 7.82 -2.83
N VAL A 18 -3.59 7.34 -4.07
CA VAL A 18 -3.64 8.19 -5.26
C VAL A 18 -5.00 8.89 -5.37
N ALA A 19 -6.11 8.18 -5.17
CA ALA A 19 -7.44 8.77 -5.17
C ALA A 19 -7.59 9.83 -4.06
N VAL A 20 -7.12 9.55 -2.84
CA VAL A 20 -7.10 10.54 -1.75
C VAL A 20 -6.23 11.76 -2.10
N GLY A 21 -5.08 11.56 -2.73
CA GLY A 21 -4.22 12.66 -3.18
C GLY A 21 -4.84 13.48 -4.32
N LEU A 22 -5.51 12.83 -5.28
CA LEU A 22 -6.25 13.50 -6.34
C LEU A 22 -7.41 14.33 -5.78
N SER A 23 -8.10 13.82 -4.75
CA SER A 23 -9.14 14.58 -4.03
C SER A 23 -8.62 15.92 -3.51
N THR A 24 -7.37 15.95 -3.04
CA THR A 24 -6.70 17.17 -2.56
C THR A 24 -6.21 18.06 -3.71
N LEU A 25 -5.76 17.47 -4.82
CA LEU A 25 -5.33 18.24 -6.00
C LEU A 25 -6.50 18.90 -6.76
N PHE A 26 -7.69 18.33 -6.67
CA PHE A 26 -8.91 18.85 -7.29
C PHE A 26 -9.77 19.71 -6.35
N ASP A 27 -9.20 20.30 -5.28
CA ASP A 27 -9.96 21.08 -4.29
C ASP A 27 -10.84 22.20 -4.88
N LYS A 28 -10.42 22.80 -6.00
CA LYS A 28 -11.18 23.81 -6.77
C LYS A 28 -12.34 23.25 -7.58
N SER A 29 -12.50 21.93 -7.65
CA SER A 29 -13.54 21.22 -8.39
C SER A 29 -14.32 20.30 -7.43
N PRO A 30 -15.36 20.82 -6.73
CA PRO A 30 -16.01 20.11 -5.62
C PRO A 30 -16.51 18.71 -5.97
N GLY A 31 -17.09 18.53 -7.16
CA GLY A 31 -17.59 17.23 -7.62
C GLY A 31 -16.48 16.18 -7.81
N LEU A 32 -15.33 16.59 -8.38
CA LEU A 32 -14.18 15.69 -8.56
C LEU A 32 -13.48 15.41 -7.24
N SER A 33 -13.27 16.44 -6.42
CA SER A 33 -12.66 16.30 -5.10
C SER A 33 -13.45 15.32 -4.22
N GLN A 34 -14.78 15.45 -4.15
CA GLN A 34 -15.62 14.52 -3.40
C GLN A 34 -15.62 13.11 -3.99
N ALA A 35 -15.74 12.97 -5.31
CA ALA A 35 -15.76 11.65 -5.96
C ALA A 35 -14.47 10.87 -5.68
N PHE A 36 -13.31 11.51 -5.85
CA PHE A 36 -12.01 10.89 -5.56
C PHE A 36 -11.81 10.62 -4.06
N GLY A 37 -12.28 11.51 -3.19
CA GLY A 37 -12.20 11.34 -1.74
C GLY A 37 -13.01 10.12 -1.27
N ILE A 38 -14.27 10.03 -1.69
CA ILE A 38 -15.15 8.89 -1.38
C ILE A 38 -14.57 7.60 -1.96
N ALA A 39 -14.18 7.59 -3.24
CA ALA A 39 -13.59 6.41 -3.87
C ALA A 39 -12.33 5.94 -3.13
N GLY A 40 -11.44 6.87 -2.76
CA GLY A 40 -10.23 6.55 -1.99
C GLY A 40 -10.54 5.93 -0.63
N ILE A 41 -11.50 6.49 0.12
CA ILE A 41 -11.93 5.94 1.42
C ILE A 41 -12.55 4.56 1.25
N VAL A 42 -13.47 4.39 0.30
CA VAL A 42 -14.12 3.10 0.03
C VAL A 42 -13.08 2.04 -0.36
N MET A 43 -12.10 2.39 -1.19
CA MET A 43 -11.00 1.49 -1.54
C MET A 43 -10.11 1.13 -0.33
N LEU A 44 -9.79 2.09 0.54
CA LEU A 44 -9.05 1.82 1.78
C LEU A 44 -9.81 0.86 2.70
N VAL A 45 -11.11 1.11 2.92
CA VAL A 45 -11.96 0.25 3.75
C VAL A 45 -12.03 -1.16 3.16
N ALA A 46 -12.24 -1.27 1.85
CA ALA A 46 -12.26 -2.56 1.16
C ALA A 46 -10.90 -3.28 1.26
N HIS A 47 -9.79 -2.56 1.10
CA HIS A 47 -8.43 -3.09 1.25
C HIS A 47 -8.22 -3.71 2.64
N PHE A 48 -8.56 -2.97 3.70
CA PHE A 48 -8.44 -3.47 5.07
C PHE A 48 -9.39 -4.62 5.38
N ALA A 49 -10.63 -4.58 4.86
CA ALA A 49 -11.61 -5.64 5.04
C ALA A 49 -11.15 -6.96 4.40
N VAL A 50 -10.62 -6.90 3.17
CA VAL A 50 -10.07 -8.08 2.49
C VAL A 50 -8.88 -8.65 3.25
N TYR A 51 -7.97 -7.78 3.72
CA TYR A 51 -6.84 -8.21 4.53
C TYR A 51 -7.27 -8.88 5.84
N ALA A 52 -8.23 -8.28 6.56
CA ALA A 52 -8.75 -8.82 7.81
C ALA A 52 -9.45 -10.18 7.61
N GLU A 53 -10.25 -10.32 6.56
CA GLU A 53 -10.92 -11.57 6.22
C GLU A 53 -9.93 -12.67 5.84
N LEU A 54 -8.87 -12.33 5.09
CA LEU A 54 -7.79 -13.28 4.79
C LEU A 54 -7.06 -13.74 6.05
N VAL A 55 -6.70 -12.81 6.95
CA VAL A 55 -6.08 -13.15 8.23
C VAL A 55 -7.01 -14.03 9.08
N ARG A 56 -8.31 -13.73 9.11
CA ARG A 56 -9.32 -14.55 9.81
C ARG A 56 -9.39 -15.96 9.24
N ARG A 57 -9.39 -16.11 7.91
CA ARG A 57 -9.37 -17.43 7.24
C ARG A 57 -8.09 -18.20 7.51
N TRP A 58 -6.94 -17.53 7.47
CA TRP A 58 -5.65 -18.15 7.81
C TRP A 58 -5.59 -18.66 9.24
N ARG A 59 -6.06 -17.86 10.21
CA ARG A 59 -6.14 -18.28 11.61
C ARG A 59 -7.08 -19.47 11.82
N ARG A 60 -8.25 -19.47 11.17
CA ARG A 60 -9.21 -20.59 11.27
C ARG A 60 -8.73 -21.87 10.59
N GLY A 61 -8.01 -21.74 9.47
CA GLY A 61 -7.48 -22.88 8.74
C GLY A 61 -6.15 -23.41 9.27
N GLY A 62 -5.54 -22.79 10.28
CA GLY A 62 -4.22 -23.17 10.78
C GLY A 62 -3.06 -22.88 9.82
N VAL A 63 -3.30 -22.17 8.71
CA VAL A 63 -2.31 -21.87 7.69
C VAL A 63 -1.87 -20.42 7.83
N VAL A 64 -0.94 -20.15 8.76
CA VAL A 64 -0.31 -18.83 8.89
C VAL A 64 0.89 -18.77 7.94
N PRO A 65 0.93 -17.84 6.96
CA PRO A 65 2.12 -17.68 6.12
C PRO A 65 3.32 -17.32 6.99
N LEU A 66 4.40 -18.08 6.85
CA LEU A 66 5.68 -17.90 7.53
C LEU A 66 6.39 -16.63 7.01
N SER A 67 5.86 -15.45 7.36
CA SER A 67 6.35 -14.13 6.93
C SER A 67 7.77 -13.84 7.43
N GLU A 68 8.13 -14.39 8.59
CA GLU A 68 9.43 -14.18 9.23
C GLU A 68 10.51 -15.09 8.62
N THR A 69 10.16 -16.35 8.33
CA THR A 69 11.09 -17.43 7.98
C THR A 69 11.46 -17.46 6.49
N CYS A 70 10.59 -16.94 5.61
CA CYS A 70 10.82 -16.93 4.16
C CYS A 70 11.44 -15.63 3.62
N SER A 71 11.57 -14.57 4.43
CA SER A 71 12.16 -13.31 3.97
C SER A 71 13.69 -13.32 4.16
N THR A 72 14.46 -13.10 3.09
CA THR A 72 15.92 -12.94 3.23
C THR A 72 16.27 -11.64 3.98
N ARG A 73 17.34 -11.65 4.78
CA ARG A 73 17.82 -10.48 5.56
C ARG A 73 18.04 -9.24 4.68
N ALA A 74 18.53 -9.43 3.45
CA ALA A 74 18.73 -8.36 2.46
C ALA A 74 17.41 -7.69 2.05
N ARG A 75 16.32 -8.47 1.96
CA ARG A 75 15.00 -7.98 1.56
C ARG A 75 14.35 -7.14 2.65
N ARG A 76 14.47 -7.57 3.92
CA ARG A 76 14.05 -6.77 5.08
C ARG A 76 14.77 -5.42 5.12
N ARG A 77 16.09 -5.39 4.85
CA ARG A 77 16.87 -4.15 4.80
C ARG A 77 16.41 -3.22 3.66
N LYS A 78 16.19 -3.75 2.46
CA LYS A 78 15.65 -2.97 1.31
C LYS A 78 14.27 -2.40 1.64
N SER A 79 13.41 -3.18 2.28
CA SER A 79 12.11 -2.73 2.78
C SER A 79 12.17 -1.52 3.71
N GLY A 80 13.13 -1.51 4.64
CA GLY A 80 13.35 -0.36 5.51
C GLY A 80 13.66 0.92 4.73
N TRP A 81 14.45 0.82 3.65
CA TRP A 81 14.75 1.96 2.78
C TRP A 81 13.54 2.51 2.03
N PHE A 82 12.60 1.65 1.59
CA PHE A 82 11.36 2.11 0.98
C PHE A 82 10.48 2.87 1.98
N LEU A 83 10.37 2.40 3.22
CA LEU A 83 9.63 3.12 4.26
C LEU A 83 10.27 4.49 4.53
N LEU A 84 11.60 4.54 4.67
CA LEU A 84 12.33 5.80 4.84
C LEU A 84 12.10 6.73 3.63
N ALA A 85 12.19 6.21 2.41
CA ALA A 85 11.92 6.99 1.21
C ALA A 85 10.48 7.52 1.16
N ALA A 86 9.49 6.71 1.55
CA ALA A 86 8.09 7.13 1.61
C ALA A 86 7.89 8.28 2.61
N ILE A 87 8.49 8.17 3.81
CA ILE A 87 8.41 9.21 4.84
C ILE A 87 9.13 10.49 4.38
N VAL A 88 10.32 10.37 3.81
CA VAL A 88 11.11 11.53 3.37
C VAL A 88 10.44 12.24 2.20
N VAL A 89 10.05 11.50 1.15
CA VAL A 89 9.43 12.09 -0.05
C VAL A 89 8.04 12.62 0.28
N GLY A 90 7.20 11.81 0.95
CA GLY A 90 5.87 12.25 1.38
C GLY A 90 5.97 13.47 2.30
N GLY A 91 6.81 13.39 3.33
CA GLY A 91 7.05 14.49 4.28
C GLY A 91 7.55 15.77 3.60
N ALA A 92 8.45 15.67 2.63
CA ALA A 92 8.92 16.82 1.86
C ALA A 92 7.78 17.52 1.10
N PHE A 93 6.89 16.75 0.46
CA PHE A 93 5.71 17.33 -0.20
C PHE A 93 4.73 17.97 0.79
N TYR A 94 4.53 17.36 1.97
CA TYR A 94 3.72 17.95 3.03
C TYR A 94 4.30 19.28 3.53
N LEU A 95 5.61 19.33 3.77
CA LEU A 95 6.31 20.56 4.19
C LEU A 95 6.28 21.64 3.11
N ALA A 96 6.26 21.25 1.83
CA ALA A 96 6.11 22.15 0.70
C ALA A 96 4.64 22.61 0.46
N GLY A 97 3.69 22.22 1.31
CA GLY A 97 2.27 22.56 1.15
C GLY A 97 1.54 21.77 0.06
N SER A 98 2.16 20.72 -0.46
CA SER A 98 1.68 19.91 -1.58
C SER A 98 1.14 18.55 -1.11
N THR A 99 0.13 18.59 -0.22
CA THR A 99 -0.39 17.41 0.48
C THR A 99 -0.93 16.32 -0.45
N GLY A 100 -1.52 16.69 -1.59
CA GLY A 100 -1.99 15.74 -2.60
C GLY A 100 -0.85 14.90 -3.21
N TRP A 101 0.26 15.55 -3.59
CA TRP A 101 1.46 14.86 -4.08
C TRP A 101 2.16 14.08 -2.96
N GLY A 102 2.07 14.54 -1.72
CA GLY A 102 2.51 13.79 -0.54
C GLY A 102 1.78 12.45 -0.41
N ASN A 103 0.45 12.45 -0.50
CA ASN A 103 -0.36 11.23 -0.46
C ASN A 103 -0.08 10.29 -1.64
N ILE A 104 0.02 10.83 -2.86
CA ILE A 104 0.31 10.06 -4.07
C ILE A 104 1.67 9.37 -3.96
N SER A 105 2.72 10.13 -3.66
CA SER A 105 4.09 9.61 -3.58
C SER A 105 4.23 8.58 -2.47
N PHE A 106 3.67 8.85 -1.29
CA PHE A 106 3.64 7.89 -0.18
C PHE A 106 2.93 6.59 -0.57
N GLY A 107 1.73 6.71 -1.16
CA GLY A 107 0.93 5.58 -1.62
C GLY A 107 1.65 4.71 -2.65
N VAL A 108 2.30 5.33 -3.64
CA VAL A 108 3.05 4.62 -4.68
C VAL A 108 4.25 3.90 -4.09
N ILE A 109 5.06 4.57 -3.25
CA ILE A 109 6.26 3.97 -2.67
C ILE A 109 5.87 2.79 -1.78
N ILE A 110 4.88 2.95 -0.89
CA ILE A 110 4.44 1.87 0.01
C ILE A 110 3.70 0.77 -0.75
N GLY A 111 2.94 1.08 -1.80
CA GLY A 111 2.30 0.08 -2.65
C GLY A 111 3.32 -0.81 -3.37
N VAL A 112 4.36 -0.19 -3.96
CA VAL A 112 5.49 -0.90 -4.58
C VAL A 112 6.26 -1.71 -3.56
N GLU A 113 6.50 -1.15 -2.37
CA GLU A 113 7.16 -1.81 -1.24
C GLU A 113 6.41 -3.06 -0.79
N THR A 114 5.09 -2.94 -0.65
CA THR A 114 4.19 -4.03 -0.24
C THR A 114 4.20 -5.14 -1.28
N TRP A 115 4.07 -4.78 -2.56
CA TRP A 115 4.18 -5.75 -3.66
C TRP A 115 5.55 -6.43 -3.68
N TYR A 116 6.63 -5.65 -3.55
CA TYR A 116 7.98 -6.16 -3.45
C TYR A 116 8.08 -7.15 -2.28
N ARG A 117 7.70 -6.79 -1.05
CA ARG A 117 7.74 -7.72 0.10
C ARG A 117 7.01 -9.02 -0.18
N LEU A 118 5.81 -8.96 -0.73
CA LEU A 118 4.93 -10.11 -0.88
C LEU A 118 5.33 -11.04 -2.04
N ILE A 119 5.90 -10.53 -3.14
CA ILE A 119 6.28 -11.37 -4.30
C ILE A 119 7.48 -12.29 -4.01
N GLY A 120 8.42 -11.89 -3.16
CA GLY A 120 9.51 -12.79 -2.77
C GLY A 120 9.14 -13.80 -1.70
N TRP A 121 7.86 -13.87 -1.32
CA TRP A 121 7.33 -15.02 -0.57
C TRP A 121 6.85 -16.14 -1.51
N THR A 122 6.68 -15.87 -2.82
CA THR A 122 6.19 -16.87 -3.79
C THR A 122 7.29 -17.57 -4.57
N ARG A 123 8.53 -17.07 -4.54
CA ARG A 123 9.70 -17.71 -5.15
C ARG A 123 10.71 -18.08 -4.07
N PRO A 124 10.73 -19.34 -3.58
CA PRO A 124 11.86 -19.81 -2.79
C PRO A 124 13.07 -19.84 -3.72
N ASN A 125 14.06 -19.01 -3.42
CA ASN A 125 15.41 -18.93 -3.98
C ASN A 125 15.62 -19.77 -5.26
N GLU A 126 15.54 -19.12 -6.42
CA GLU A 126 16.51 -19.43 -7.48
C GLU A 126 17.90 -18.96 -7.01
#